data_AF-A0A679KAI4-F1
#
_entry.id   AF-A0A679KAI4-F1
#
_cell.length_a   1.000
_cell.length_b   1.000
_cell.length_c   1.000
_cell.angle_alpha   90.00
_cell.angle_beta   90.00
_cell.angle_gamma   90.00
#
_symmetry.space_group_name_H-M   'P 1'
#
loop_
_entity.id
_entity.type
_entity.pdbx_description
1 polymer ?
#
loop_
_entity_poly.entity_id
_entity_poly.type
_entity_poly.pdbx_seq_one_letter_code
_entity_poly.pdbx_strand_id
1 'polypeptide(L)'
;MIDISKVSSVYYGQDGKCCCGCAGKHVYHPDHVDYASKKRGYAVDRDEVKMSTVKYVVGMIQKNPACIQDQDDEMITAVVGTRLYIAYLVH
;
A
#
# COMPACT_ATOMS: atom_id res chain seq x y z
N MET A 1 -15.03 5.01 -0.47
CA MET A 1 -14.23 4.64 -1.66
C MET A 1 -12.84 5.20 -1.45
N ILE A 2 -11.80 4.36 -1.50
CA ILE A 2 -10.40 4.82 -1.39
C ILE A 2 -10.06 5.62 -2.64
N ASP A 3 -9.66 6.88 -2.47
CA ASP A 3 -9.16 7.71 -3.56
C ASP A 3 -7.72 7.31 -3.89
N ILE A 4 -7.54 6.67 -5.04
CA ILE A 4 -6.21 6.20 -5.50
C ILE A 4 -5.24 7.36 -5.68
N SER A 5 -5.72 8.55 -6.04
CA SER A 5 -4.85 9.73 -6.20
C SER A 5 -4.23 10.17 -4.87
N LYS A 6 -4.76 9.71 -3.73
CA LYS A 6 -4.18 9.95 -2.41
C LYS A 6 -3.28 8.82 -1.93
N VAL A 7 -3.05 7.77 -2.71
CA VAL A 7 -2.22 6.62 -2.29
C VAL A 7 -0.78 6.84 -2.71
N SER A 8 0.14 7.00 -1.74
CA SER A 8 1.58 7.12 -2.02
C SER A 8 2.22 5.79 -2.37
N SER A 9 1.87 4.75 -1.63
CA SER A 9 2.37 3.40 -1.82
C SER A 9 1.39 2.37 -1.26
N VAL A 10 1.64 1.11 -1.59
CA VAL A 10 0.91 -0.03 -1.05
C VAL A 10 1.88 -1.10 -0.56
N TYR A 11 1.43 -1.88 0.41
CA TYR A 11 2.06 -3.13 0.79
C TYR A 11 1.09 -4.28 0.60
N TYR A 12 1.60 -5.43 0.17
CA TYR A 12 0.86 -6.69 0.20
C TYR A 12 1.78 -7.83 0.62
N GLY A 13 1.36 -8.64 1.59
CA GLY A 13 2.19 -9.68 2.17
C GLY A 13 1.42 -10.72 2.97
N GLN A 14 2.14 -11.62 3.62
CA GLN A 14 1.56 -12.58 4.55
C GLN A 14 1.14 -11.88 5.85
N ASP A 15 -0.08 -12.16 6.31
CA ASP A 15 -0.57 -11.64 7.58
C ASP A 15 0.24 -12.20 8.77
N GLY A 16 0.38 -11.39 9.84
CA GLY A 16 1.18 -11.72 11.02
C GLY A 16 2.70 -11.74 10.82
N LYS A 17 3.22 -11.17 9.72
CA LYS A 17 4.67 -11.06 9.43
C LYS A 17 5.11 -9.60 9.28
N CYS A 18 6.41 -9.33 9.42
CA CYS A 18 6.93 -7.97 9.20
C CYS A 18 6.69 -7.48 7.78
N CYS A 19 6.36 -6.19 7.64
CA CYS A 19 6.26 -5.49 6.36
C CYS A 19 7.64 -5.06 5.80
N CYS A 20 8.69 -5.75 6.22
CA CYS A 20 10.10 -5.54 5.90
C CYS A 20 10.46 -5.91 4.45
N GLY A 21 9.55 -6.53 3.69
CA GLY A 21 9.78 -7.00 2.31
C GLY A 21 10.12 -8.50 2.18
N CYS A 22 10.42 -9.19 3.28
CA CYS A 22 10.70 -10.64 3.23
C CYS A 22 9.42 -11.48 3.02
N ALA A 23 8.28 -11.00 3.53
CA ALA A 23 6.99 -11.69 3.47
C ALA A 23 5.97 -11.00 2.57
N GLY A 24 6.40 -9.99 1.81
CA GLY A 24 5.52 -9.14 1.01
C GLY A 24 6.31 -8.13 0.20
N LYS A 25 5.61 -7.22 -0.46
CA LYS A 25 6.25 -6.22 -1.32
C LYS A 25 5.61 -4.86 -1.14
N HIS A 26 6.46 -3.84 -1.05
CA HIS A 26 6.07 -2.44 -1.20
C HIS A 26 6.07 -2.07 -2.68
N VAL A 27 5.06 -1.32 -3.11
CA VAL A 27 4.96 -0.79 -4.47
C VAL A 27 4.45 0.64 -4.40
N TYR A 28 5.06 1.52 -5.19
CA TYR A 28 4.81 2.95 -5.15
C TYR A 28 3.93 3.42 -6.31
N HIS A 29 3.14 4.46 -6.01
CA HIS A 29 2.34 5.16 -7.00
C HIS A 29 3.25 6.10 -7.82
N PRO A 30 3.13 6.12 -9.17
CA PRO A 30 4.02 6.92 -10.02
C PRO A 30 3.97 8.42 -9.71
N ASP A 31 2.78 8.95 -9.40
CA ASP A 31 2.62 10.39 -9.14
C ASP A 31 3.15 10.84 -7.77
N HIS A 32 3.53 9.90 -6.89
CA HIS A 32 3.94 10.16 -5.50
C HIS A 32 5.35 9.67 -5.17
N VAL A 33 6.18 9.41 -6.20
CA VAL A 33 7.55 8.94 -6.06
C VAL A 33 8.40 9.89 -5.21
N ASP A 34 8.28 11.19 -5.43
CA ASP A 34 9.05 12.21 -4.69
C ASP A 34 8.64 12.26 -3.21
N TYR A 35 7.32 12.24 -2.94
CA TYR A 35 6.78 12.17 -1.59
C TYR A 35 7.26 10.91 -0.87
N ALA A 36 7.15 9.75 -1.53
CA ALA A 36 7.54 8.47 -0.97
C ALA A 36 9.05 8.38 -0.70
N SER A 37 9.88 8.88 -1.62
CA SER A 37 11.33 8.91 -1.47
C SER A 37 11.74 9.76 -0.27
N LYS A 38 11.12 10.94 -0.10
CA LYS A 38 11.34 11.82 1.05
C LYS A 38 10.91 11.18 2.36
N LYS A 39 9.73 10.54 2.40
CA LYS A 39 9.19 9.88 3.60
C LYS A 39 10.06 8.70 4.04
N ARG A 40 10.56 7.92 3.08
CA ARG A 40 11.40 6.73 3.32
C ARG A 40 12.86 7.08 3.63
N GLY A 41 13.33 8.25 3.21
CA GLY A 41 14.70 8.73 3.40
C GLY A 41 15.70 8.29 2.33
N TYR A 42 15.23 7.67 1.25
CA TYR A 42 16.03 7.25 0.11
C TYR A 42 15.17 7.13 -1.16
N ALA A 43 15.83 7.18 -2.32
CA ALA A 43 15.16 7.16 -3.61
C ALA A 43 14.32 5.88 -3.80
N VAL A 44 13.10 6.05 -4.29
CA VAL A 44 12.29 4.95 -4.82
C VAL A 44 12.79 4.62 -6.22
N ASP A 45 13.13 3.35 -6.43
CA ASP A 45 13.63 2.88 -7.71
C ASP A 45 12.50 2.62 -8.71
N ARG A 46 12.82 2.68 -10.01
CA ARG A 46 11.82 2.54 -11.08
C ARG A 46 11.09 1.19 -11.06
N ASP A 47 11.74 0.12 -10.59
CA ASP A 47 11.18 -1.22 -10.48
C ASP A 47 10.25 -1.39 -9.26
N GLU A 48 10.30 -0.46 -8.32
CA GLU A 48 9.37 -0.36 -7.19
C GLU A 48 8.07 0.38 -7.57
N VAL A 49 8.03 1.07 -8.72
CA VAL A 49 6.87 1.84 -9.20
C VAL A 49 5.99 1.00 -10.11
N LYS A 50 4.76 0.68 -9.69
CA LYS A 50 3.84 -0.12 -10.52
C LYS A 50 2.37 0.16 -10.23
N MET A 51 1.78 1.05 -11.04
CA MET A 51 0.38 1.48 -10.89
C MET A 51 -0.63 0.33 -10.94
N SER A 52 -0.39 -0.72 -11.75
CA SER A 52 -1.29 -1.88 -11.80
C SER A 52 -1.39 -2.60 -10.45
N THR A 53 -0.29 -2.68 -9.70
CA THR A 53 -0.27 -3.33 -8.39
C THR A 53 -0.89 -2.43 -7.33
N VAL A 54 -0.67 -1.12 -7.39
CA VAL A 54 -1.38 -0.15 -6.53
C VAL A 54 -2.89 -0.29 -6.69
N LYS A 55 -3.39 -0.27 -7.94
CA LYS A 55 -4.82 -0.48 -8.26
C LYS A 55 -5.33 -1.82 -7.75
N TYR A 56 -4.55 -2.89 -7.89
CA TYR A 56 -4.92 -4.22 -7.40
C TYR A 56 -5.08 -4.23 -5.87
N VAL A 57 -4.10 -3.71 -5.13
CA VAL A 57 -4.15 -3.69 -3.66
C VAL A 57 -5.30 -2.82 -3.15
N VAL A 58 -5.47 -1.61 -3.69
CA VAL A 58 -6.59 -0.75 -3.34
C VAL A 58 -7.93 -1.42 -3.67
N GLY A 59 -8.03 -2.09 -4.82
CA GLY A 59 -9.21 -2.85 -5.20
C GLY A 59 -9.50 -4.02 -4.26
N MET A 60 -8.48 -4.72 -3.75
CA MET A 60 -8.64 -5.78 -2.76
C MET A 60 -9.23 -5.25 -1.45
N ILE A 61 -8.74 -4.11 -0.97
CA ILE A 61 -9.28 -3.45 0.24
C ILE A 61 -10.73 -3.02 0.00
N GLN A 62 -11.00 -2.29 -1.09
CA GLN A 62 -12.34 -1.77 -1.41
C GLN A 62 -13.39 -2.86 -1.61
N LYS A 63 -13.02 -4.00 -2.19
CA LYS A 63 -13.93 -5.14 -2.42
C LYS A 63 -14.21 -5.94 -1.14
N ASN A 64 -13.41 -5.78 -0.09
CA ASN A 64 -13.52 -6.52 1.16
C ASN A 64 -13.62 -5.57 2.37
N PRO A 65 -14.66 -4.70 2.44
CA PRO A 65 -14.77 -3.72 3.53
C PRO A 65 -14.89 -4.37 4.91
N ALA A 66 -15.48 -5.57 5.00
CA ALA A 66 -15.58 -6.33 6.25
C ALA A 66 -14.22 -6.86 6.76
N CYS A 67 -13.17 -6.80 5.93
CA CYS A 67 -11.81 -7.22 6.26
C CYS A 67 -10.89 -6.08 6.68
N ILE A 68 -11.38 -4.83 6.68
CA ILE A 68 -10.61 -3.67 7.13
C ILE A 68 -10.37 -3.78 8.63
N GLN A 69 -9.10 -3.70 9.04
CA GLN A 69 -8.69 -3.76 10.44
C GLN A 69 -8.42 -2.38 11.02
N ASP A 70 -7.84 -1.48 10.23
CA ASP A 70 -7.52 -0.12 10.61
C ASP A 70 -7.68 0.84 9.42
N GLN A 71 -8.12 2.05 9.70
CA GLN A 71 -8.28 3.14 8.74
C GLN A 71 -8.14 4.48 9.45
N ASP A 72 -7.09 5.21 9.09
CA ASP A 72 -6.82 6.58 9.54
C ASP A 72 -6.35 7.46 8.37
N ASP A 73 -5.84 8.65 8.68
CA ASP A 73 -5.34 9.61 7.70
C ASP A 73 -3.99 9.22 7.06
N GLU A 74 -3.28 8.24 7.64
CA GLU A 74 -1.99 7.77 7.14
C GLU A 74 -2.09 6.50 6.32
N MET A 75 -2.98 5.58 6.70
CA MET A 75 -3.11 4.30 6.03
C MET A 75 -4.46 3.62 6.22
N ILE A 76 -4.69 2.64 5.35
CA ILE A 76 -5.82 1.71 5.42
C ILE A 76 -5.26 0.30 5.35
N THR A 77 -5.63 -0.54 6.31
CA THR A 77 -5.18 -1.93 6.41
C THR A 77 -6.36 -2.90 6.30
N ALA A 78 -6.16 -4.01 5.59
CA ALA A 78 -7.14 -5.09 5.51
C ALA A 78 -6.47 -6.46 5.45
N VAL A 79 -7.07 -7.44 6.12
CA VAL A 79 -6.64 -8.85 6.06
C VAL A 79 -7.68 -9.67 5.32
N VAL A 80 -7.34 -10.11 4.12
CA VAL A 80 -8.21 -10.94 3.27
C VAL A 80 -7.61 -12.33 3.17
N GLY A 81 -8.25 -13.31 3.82
CA GLY A 81 -7.69 -14.65 3.97
C GLY A 81 -6.40 -14.62 4.79
N THR A 82 -5.29 -15.12 4.23
CA THR A 82 -3.97 -15.15 4.89
C THR A 82 -3.07 -13.98 4.47
N ARG A 83 -3.63 -12.94 3.86
CA ARG A 83 -2.88 -11.84 3.25
C ARG A 83 -3.24 -10.50 3.87
N LEU A 84 -2.22 -9.75 4.23
CA LEU A 84 -2.29 -8.36 4.65
C LEU A 84 -2.13 -7.44 3.44
N TYR A 85 -3.02 -6.46 3.33
CA TYR A 85 -3.00 -5.40 2.34
C TYR A 85 -2.99 -4.06 3.05
N ILE A 86 -2.10 -3.16 2.65
CA ILE A 86 -2.00 -1.81 3.21
C ILE A 86 -1.96 -0.81 2.06
N ALA A 87 -2.73 0.27 2.16
CA ALA A 87 -2.60 1.45 1.33
C ALA A 87 -2.12 2.61 2.21
N TYR A 88 -0.97 3.20 1.89
CA TYR A 88 -0.42 4.37 2.57
C TYR A 88 -0.83 5.65 1.84
N LEU A 89 -1.32 6.63 2.59
CA LEU A 89 -1.88 7.86 2.06
C LEU A 89 -0.85 9.00 2.03
N VAL A 90 -1.05 9.96 1.13
CA VAL A 90 -0.43 11.29 1.19
C VAL A 90 -1.31 12.22 2.01
N HIS A 91 -0.66 13.13 2.74
CA HIS A 91 -1.27 14.20 3.53
C HIS A 91 -0.75 15.55 3.07
#